data_AF-A0AAN8FVN3-F1
#
_entry.id   AF-A0AAN8FVN3-F1
#
_cell.length_a   1.000
_cell.length_b   1.000
_cell.length_c   1.000
_cell.angle_alpha   90.00
_cell.angle_beta   90.00
_cell.angle_gamma   90.00
#
_symmetry.space_group_name_H-M   'P 1'
#
loop_
_entity.id
_entity.type
_entity.pdbx_description
1 polymer ?
#
loop_
_entity_poly.entity_id
_entity_poly.type
_entity_poly.pdbx_seq_one_letter_code
_entity_poly.pdbx_strand_id
1 'polypeptide(L)'
;MKLLLLFLFAGVAHSLVCKHNGKTYNDGDTWVDGNFKMKCTASNNKWATSIVACLTAKGSEVAVGSTLVEDGRKYNCQDQGGGKVGMSWETHQTCASS
;
A
#
# COMPACT_ATOMS: atom_id res chain seq x y z
N MET A 1 -50.19 22.10 17.65
CA MET A 1 -49.44 21.25 16.72
C MET A 1 -48.93 22.09 15.55
N LYS A 2 -47.65 22.46 15.54
CA LYS A 2 -46.97 22.99 14.34
C LYS A 2 -45.52 22.50 14.42
N LEU A 3 -45.31 21.27 13.92
CA LEU A 3 -44.01 20.61 13.88
C LEU A 3 -43.31 21.05 12.59
N LEU A 4 -42.57 22.16 12.63
CA LEU A 4 -41.64 22.54 11.56
C LEU A 4 -40.23 22.16 12.01
N LEU A 5 -39.93 20.86 11.88
CA LEU A 5 -38.57 20.33 11.98
C LEU A 5 -37.79 20.75 10.74
N LEU A 6 -37.17 21.93 10.79
CA LEU A 6 -36.13 22.33 9.85
C LEU A 6 -34.85 21.55 10.23
N PHE A 7 -34.75 20.31 9.77
CA PHE A 7 -33.49 19.58 9.84
C PHE A 7 -32.51 20.21 8.85
N LEU A 8 -31.53 20.90 9.44
CA LEU A 8 -30.29 21.36 8.83
C LEU A 8 -29.72 20.26 7.93
N PHE A 9 -29.79 20.44 6.61
CA PHE A 9 -28.88 19.77 5.70
C PHE A 9 -27.50 20.42 5.84
N ALA A 10 -26.85 20.17 6.99
CA ALA A 10 -25.41 20.31 7.08
C ALA A 10 -24.85 19.31 6.06
N GLY A 11 -24.36 19.81 4.93
CA GLY A 11 -23.75 18.98 3.89
C GLY A 11 -22.71 18.09 4.54
N VAL A 12 -22.91 16.78 4.47
CA VAL A 12 -21.97 15.82 5.03
C VAL A 12 -20.72 15.92 4.17
N ALA A 13 -19.70 16.61 4.67
CA ALA A 13 -18.38 16.63 4.07
C ALA A 13 -17.86 15.20 4.12
N HIS A 14 -18.05 14.45 3.03
CA HIS A 14 -17.50 13.11 2.90
C HIS A 14 -16.00 13.27 2.71
N SER A 15 -15.24 13.26 3.81
CA SER A 15 -13.79 13.16 3.76
C SER A 15 -13.45 11.88 3.00
N LEU A 16 -12.83 12.03 1.83
CA LEU A 16 -12.46 10.89 1.03
C LEU A 16 -11.23 10.22 1.66
N VAL A 17 -11.45 9.04 2.22
CA VAL A 17 -10.42 8.27 2.92
C VAL A 17 -10.40 6.86 2.36
N CYS A 18 -9.22 6.25 2.29
CA CYS A 18 -9.12 4.83 2.01
C CYS A 18 -9.54 4.03 3.23
N LYS A 19 -10.37 3.01 3.02
CA LYS A 19 -10.75 2.05 4.07
C LYS A 19 -10.04 0.73 3.81
N HIS A 20 -9.17 0.31 4.72
CA HIS A 20 -8.39 -0.92 4.58
C HIS A 20 -8.27 -1.64 5.92
N ASN A 21 -8.65 -2.92 5.96
CA ASN A 21 -8.66 -3.76 7.17
C ASN A 21 -9.30 -3.07 8.40
N GLY A 22 -10.44 -2.39 8.19
CA GLY A 22 -11.18 -1.69 9.24
C GLY A 22 -10.58 -0.36 9.71
N LYS A 23 -9.46 0.09 9.13
CA LYS A 23 -8.83 1.39 9.39
C LYS A 23 -9.08 2.38 8.26
N THR A 24 -8.99 3.66 8.58
CA THR A 24 -9.11 4.78 7.63
C THR A 24 -7.77 5.47 7.43
N TYR A 25 -7.44 5.79 6.18
CA TYR A 25 -6.21 6.47 5.78
C TYR A 25 -6.55 7.67 4.89
N ASN A 26 -5.89 8.80 5.11
CA ASN A 26 -6.06 10.01 4.31
C ASN A 26 -5.34 9.88 2.96
N ASP A 27 -5.64 10.78 2.03
CA ASP A 27 -4.90 10.85 0.76
C ASP A 27 -3.38 11.00 1.02
N GLY A 28 -2.59 10.20 0.32
CA GLY A 28 -1.13 10.20 0.45
C GLY A 28 -0.57 9.41 1.63
N ASP A 29 -1.41 8.99 2.58
CA ASP A 29 -0.96 8.17 3.72
C ASP A 29 -0.29 6.89 3.23
N THR A 30 0.78 6.50 3.92
CA THR A 30 1.44 5.22 3.71
C THR A 30 1.50 4.45 5.03
N TRP A 31 1.32 3.14 4.95
CA TRP A 31 1.38 2.25 6.12
C TRP A 31 1.96 0.90 5.74
N VAL A 32 2.37 0.14 6.74
CA VAL A 32 2.80 -1.25 6.57
C VAL A 32 1.64 -2.18 6.83
N ASP A 33 1.42 -3.12 5.91
CA ASP A 33 0.50 -4.24 6.08
C ASP A 33 1.21 -5.54 5.67
N GLY A 34 1.55 -6.37 6.66
CA GLY A 34 2.41 -7.53 6.47
C GLY A 34 3.78 -7.14 5.91
N ASN A 35 4.14 -7.70 4.76
CA ASN A 35 5.42 -7.44 4.08
C ASN A 35 5.29 -6.38 2.97
N PHE A 36 4.27 -5.53 3.03
CA PHE A 36 4.02 -4.52 2.00
C PHE A 36 3.87 -3.14 2.62
N LYS A 37 4.46 -2.15 1.96
CA LYS A 37 4.13 -0.74 2.17
C LYS A 37 3.01 -0.35 1.23
N MET A 38 1.91 0.07 1.82
CA MET A 38 0.71 0.50 1.13
C MET A 38 0.68 2.02 0.98
N LYS A 39 -0.08 2.52 0.02
CA LYS A 39 -0.41 3.94 -0.16
C LYS A 39 -1.91 4.12 -0.39
N CYS A 40 -2.48 5.13 0.25
CA CYS A 40 -3.81 5.63 -0.09
C CYS A 40 -3.71 6.69 -1.18
N THR A 41 -4.50 6.54 -2.22
CA THR A 41 -4.75 7.60 -3.22
C THR A 41 -6.23 7.90 -3.22
N ALA A 42 -6.59 9.08 -2.76
CA ALA A 42 -7.97 9.55 -2.65
C ALA A 42 -8.10 10.85 -3.46
N SER A 43 -8.85 10.78 -4.57
CA SER A 43 -9.07 11.93 -5.44
C SER A 43 -10.50 11.95 -5.95
N ASN A 44 -11.12 13.13 -5.89
CA ASN A 44 -12.54 13.30 -6.19
C ASN A 44 -13.39 12.30 -5.39
N ASN A 45 -14.53 11.82 -5.89
CA ASN A 45 -15.35 10.83 -5.19
C ASN A 45 -14.81 9.38 -5.29
N LYS A 46 -13.51 9.17 -5.49
CA LYS A 46 -12.88 7.85 -5.68
C LYS A 46 -11.59 7.68 -4.88
N TRP A 47 -11.45 6.54 -4.21
CA TRP A 47 -10.21 6.18 -3.49
C TRP A 47 -9.72 4.81 -3.92
N ALA A 48 -8.41 4.59 -3.80
CA ALA A 48 -7.75 3.32 -4.05
C ALA A 48 -6.58 3.14 -3.10
N THR A 49 -6.32 1.89 -2.73
CA THR A 49 -5.13 1.47 -2.00
C THR A 49 -4.20 0.72 -2.95
N SER A 50 -2.91 1.04 -2.95
CA SER A 50 -1.92 0.34 -3.76
C SER A 50 -0.71 -0.09 -2.93
N ILE A 51 -0.05 -1.16 -3.35
CA ILE A 51 1.26 -1.54 -2.82
C ILE A 51 2.31 -0.68 -3.53
N VAL A 52 3.14 0.04 -2.77
CA VAL A 52 4.21 0.90 -3.31
C VAL A 52 5.61 0.36 -3.04
N ALA A 53 5.75 -0.54 -2.05
CA ALA A 53 6.99 -1.27 -1.81
C ALA A 53 6.72 -2.63 -1.16
N CYS A 54 7.65 -3.56 -1.33
CA CYS A 54 7.75 -4.78 -0.55
C CYS A 54 8.76 -4.55 0.60
N LEU A 55 8.63 -5.28 1.70
CA LEU A 55 9.54 -5.24 2.84
C LEU A 55 10.36 -6.52 2.93
N THR A 56 11.67 -6.40 3.17
CA THR A 56 12.50 -7.55 3.54
C THR A 56 12.20 -8.00 4.97
N ALA A 57 12.73 -9.15 5.38
CA ALA A 57 12.60 -9.62 6.76
C ALA A 57 13.22 -8.66 7.79
N LYS A 58 14.14 -7.79 7.36
CA LYS A 58 14.74 -6.73 8.18
C LYS A 58 13.92 -5.43 8.20
N GLY A 59 12.85 -5.36 7.42
CA GLY A 59 12.02 -4.17 7.26
C GLY A 59 12.52 -3.19 6.19
N SER A 60 13.55 -3.53 5.42
CA SER A 60 14.06 -2.68 4.34
C SER A 60 13.04 -2.59 3.19
N GLU A 61 12.80 -1.38 2.71
CA GLU A 61 11.84 -1.12 1.63
C GLU A 61 12.46 -1.39 0.24
N VAL A 62 11.75 -2.16 -0.57
CA VAL A 62 12.06 -2.38 -1.99
C VAL A 62 10.88 -1.86 -2.81
N ALA A 63 11.04 -0.70 -3.44
CA ALA A 63 9.97 -0.09 -4.23
C ALA A 63 9.50 -1.04 -5.36
N VAL A 64 8.21 -0.97 -5.70
CA VAL A 64 7.66 -1.74 -6.83
C VAL A 64 8.40 -1.38 -8.13
N GLY A 65 8.82 -2.40 -8.88
CA GLY A 65 9.64 -2.28 -10.09
C GLY A 65 11.14 -2.09 -9.82
N SER A 66 11.58 -2.19 -8.56
CA SER A 66 12.97 -1.98 -8.16
C SER A 66 13.57 -3.22 -7.47
N THR A 67 14.90 -3.19 -7.34
CA THR A 67 15.67 -4.22 -6.62
C THR A 67 16.51 -3.63 -5.50
N LEU A 68 16.79 -4.44 -4.49
CA LEU A 68 17.67 -4.10 -3.37
C LEU A 68 18.61 -5.28 -3.11
N VAL A 69 19.90 -5.00 -2.89
CA VAL A 69 20.84 -6.02 -2.40
C VAL A 69 21.02 -5.82 -0.90
N GLU A 70 20.68 -6.84 -0.13
CA GLU A 70 20.82 -6.87 1.33
C GLU A 70 21.36 -8.25 1.74
N ASP A 71 22.45 -8.27 2.51
CA ASP A 71 23.15 -9.49 2.97
C ASP A 71 23.52 -10.49 1.85
N GLY A 72 23.99 -9.99 0.70
CA GLY A 72 24.37 -10.86 -0.43
C GLY A 72 23.19 -11.51 -1.15
N ARG A 73 21.96 -11.11 -0.81
CA ARG A 73 20.73 -11.50 -1.48
C ARG A 73 20.16 -10.30 -2.22
N LYS A 74 19.81 -10.50 -3.49
CA LYS A 74 19.12 -9.52 -4.32
C LYS A 74 17.63 -9.76 -4.25
N TYR A 75 16.89 -8.78 -3.76
CA TYR A 75 15.45 -8.76 -3.65
C TYR A 75 14.87 -7.99 -4.84
N ASN A 76 13.76 -8.47 -5.38
CA ASN A 76 13.02 -7.82 -6.46
C ASN A 76 11.54 -7.71 -6.07
N CYS A 77 11.01 -6.50 -6.05
CA CYS A 77 9.58 -6.26 -5.81
C CYS A 77 8.91 -5.93 -7.14
N GLN A 78 8.02 -6.79 -7.62
CA GLN A 78 7.44 -6.67 -8.96
C GLN A 78 5.91 -6.67 -8.91
N ASP A 79 5.29 -5.79 -9.71
CA ASP A 79 3.88 -5.93 -10.07
C ASP A 79 3.71 -7.14 -10.98
N GLN A 80 2.89 -8.09 -10.54
CA GLN A 80 2.57 -9.33 -11.25
C GLN A 80 1.29 -9.20 -12.09
N GLY A 81 0.67 -8.02 -12.10
CA GLY A 81 -0.60 -7.76 -12.75
C GLY A 81 -1.80 -8.23 -11.95
N GLY A 82 -2.99 -7.76 -12.35
CA GLY A 82 -4.25 -8.13 -11.70
C GLY A 82 -4.35 -7.69 -10.23
N GLY A 83 -3.60 -6.65 -9.84
CA GLY A 83 -3.56 -6.14 -8.47
C GLY A 83 -2.69 -6.96 -7.51
N LYS A 84 -1.80 -7.82 -8.02
CA LYS A 84 -0.88 -8.61 -7.21
C LYS A 84 0.54 -8.06 -7.33
N VAL A 85 1.16 -7.78 -6.19
CA VAL A 85 2.59 -7.45 -6.10
C VAL A 85 3.28 -8.53 -5.29
N GLY A 86 4.45 -8.97 -5.74
CA GLY A 86 5.21 -10.03 -5.10
C GLY A 86 6.68 -9.67 -4.93
N MET A 87 7.27 -10.18 -3.85
CA MET A 87 8.71 -10.17 -3.63
C MET A 87 9.31 -11.49 -4.10
N SER A 88 10.33 -11.45 -4.94
CA SER A 88 11.24 -12.57 -5.21
C SER A 88 12.65 -12.23 -4.75
N TRP A 89 13.49 -13.26 -4.57
CA TRP A 89 14.89 -13.05 -4.22
C TRP A 89 15.79 -14.11 -4.83
N GLU A 90 17.01 -13.69 -5.14
CA GLU A 90 18.09 -14.55 -5.59
C GLU A 90 19.31 -14.31 -4.69
N THR A 91 19.86 -15.38 -4.13
CA THR A 91 21.21 -15.32 -3.55
C THR A 91 22.17 -15.25 -4.72
N HIS A 92 23.17 -14.35 -4.68
CA HIS A 92 24.29 -14.47 -5.60
C HIS A 92 24.92 -15.86 -5.37
N GLN A 93 24.62 -16.82 -6.25
CA GLN A 93 25.31 -18.10 -6.30
C GLN A 93 26.74 -17.79 -6.75
N THR A 94 27.66 -17.64 -5.80
CA THR A 94 29.05 -17.96 -6.11
C THR A 94 29.05 -19.42 -6.56
N CYS A 95 29.43 -19.65 -7.82
CA CYS A 95 29.47 -20.96 -8.46
C CYS A 95 30.05 -22.02 -7.52
N ALA A 96 29.20 -22.88 -6.95
CA ALA A 96 29.62 -24.14 -6.37
C ALA A 96 29.45 -25.21 -7.44
N SER A 97 30.34 -25.17 -8.44
CA SER A 97 30.58 -26.30 -9.33
C SER A 97 31.73 -27.08 -8.73
N SER A 98 31.39 -28.05 -7.89
CA SER A 98 32.26 -29.14 -7.44
C SER A 98 32.69 -30.03 -8.59
#